data_AF-N6YZF6-F1
#
_entry.id   AF-N6YZF6-F1
#
_cell.length_a   1.000
_cell.length_b   1.000
_cell.length_c   1.000
_cell.angle_alpha   90.00
_cell.angle_beta   90.00
_cell.angle_gamma   90.00
#
_symmetry.space_group_name_H-M   'P 1'
#
loop_
_entity.id
_entity.type
_entity.pdbx_description
1 polymer ?
#
loop_
_entity_poly.entity_id
_entity_poly.type
_entity_poly.pdbx_seq_one_letter_code
_entity_poly.pdbx_strand_id
1 'polypeptide(L)'
;MLAGLVGGETLLSGQHTGQLYRRLMANDFAGLQRLITAFFASIPHDWYRNNPIARYEGYYASVFYSHFAALGLDIRLEDATNKGRIDMAVLFNGQVYLFEFKVVELVPEGKALQQLRDRAYADKYRARGEPIHLIGVELSRESRSVVGFEVDSVGARSGERHG
;
A
#
# COMPACT_ATOMS: atom_id res chain seq x y z
N MET A 1 26.15 -31.29 12.14
CA MET A 1 24.69 -31.51 12.22
C MET A 1 24.12 -30.37 13.05
N LEU A 2 23.33 -29.49 12.45
CA LEU A 2 22.25 -28.70 13.07
C LEU A 2 21.57 -27.94 11.93
N ALA A 3 20.76 -28.67 11.17
CA ALA A 3 19.74 -28.13 10.30
C ALA A 3 18.46 -27.99 11.12
N GLY A 4 17.85 -26.81 11.12
CA GLY A 4 16.53 -26.64 11.72
C GLY A 4 16.27 -25.21 12.17
N LEU A 5 15.87 -24.33 11.25
CA LEU A 5 15.10 -23.10 11.55
C LEU A 5 14.55 -22.35 10.30
N VAL A 6 14.44 -22.96 9.12
CA VAL A 6 14.01 -22.24 7.87
C VAL A 6 12.70 -22.80 7.27
N GLY A 7 11.90 -23.53 8.04
CA GLY A 7 10.70 -24.21 7.48
C GLY A 7 9.41 -23.40 7.49
N GLY A 8 9.17 -22.60 8.55
CA GLY A 8 7.87 -21.97 8.80
C GLY A 8 7.68 -20.60 8.13
N GLU A 9 8.71 -19.76 8.12
CA GLU A 9 8.62 -18.37 7.63
C GLU A 9 8.52 -18.31 6.10
N THR A 10 9.19 -19.22 5.37
CA THR A 10 9.21 -19.24 3.91
C THR A 10 7.85 -19.63 3.31
N LEU A 11 7.11 -20.54 3.95
CA LEU A 11 5.80 -20.99 3.48
C LEU A 11 4.71 -19.93 3.70
N LEU A 12 4.71 -19.28 4.87
CA LEU A 12 3.80 -18.17 5.16
C LEU A 12 4.08 -16.98 4.23
N SER A 13 5.35 -16.59 4.09
CA SER A 13 5.75 -15.52 3.17
C SER A 13 5.30 -15.79 1.74
N GLY A 14 5.50 -17.01 1.22
CA GLY A 14 5.05 -17.41 -0.12
C GLY A 14 3.53 -17.36 -0.31
N GLN A 15 2.76 -17.75 0.71
CA GLN A 15 1.28 -17.69 0.68
C GLN A 15 0.76 -16.26 0.74
N HIS A 16 1.34 -15.41 1.57
CA HIS A 16 0.94 -14.00 1.69
C HIS A 16 1.28 -13.21 0.42
N THR A 17 2.49 -13.40 -0.12
CA THR A 17 2.91 -12.86 -1.42
C THR A 17 1.95 -13.29 -2.53
N GLY A 18 1.58 -14.58 -2.59
CA GLY A 18 0.59 -15.08 -3.55
C GLY A 18 -0.84 -14.54 -3.34
N GLN A 19 -1.21 -14.15 -2.12
CA GLN A 19 -2.49 -13.48 -1.87
C GLN A 19 -2.46 -12.02 -2.35
N LEU A 20 -1.42 -11.26 -1.99
CA LEU A 20 -1.26 -9.87 -2.43
C LEU A 20 -1.26 -9.77 -3.96
N TYR A 21 -0.48 -10.62 -4.63
CA TYR A 21 -0.45 -10.70 -6.09
C TYR A 21 -1.85 -10.90 -6.68
N ARG A 22 -2.63 -11.85 -6.15
CA ARG A 22 -3.98 -12.14 -6.64
C ARG A 22 -4.95 -10.97 -6.44
N ARG A 23 -4.85 -10.24 -5.32
CA ARG A 23 -5.71 -9.07 -5.07
C ARG A 23 -5.37 -7.92 -6.01
N LEU A 24 -4.09 -7.66 -6.25
CA LEU A 24 -3.64 -6.64 -7.21
C LEU A 24 -4.03 -7.01 -8.64
N MET A 25 -3.82 -8.26 -9.05
CA MET A 25 -4.23 -8.76 -10.38
C MET A 25 -5.73 -8.56 -10.65
N ALA A 26 -6.57 -8.79 -9.64
CA ALA A 26 -8.02 -8.66 -9.76
C ALA A 26 -8.56 -7.25 -9.47
N ASN A 27 -7.70 -6.29 -9.10
CA ASN A 27 -8.11 -5.00 -8.51
C ASN A 27 -9.14 -5.16 -7.36
N ASP A 28 -8.99 -6.22 -6.55
CA ASP A 28 -9.83 -6.50 -5.38
C ASP A 28 -9.38 -5.62 -4.20
N PHE A 29 -9.73 -4.34 -4.23
CA PHE A 29 -9.32 -3.35 -3.22
C PHE A 29 -9.87 -3.67 -1.83
N ALA A 30 -11.09 -4.19 -1.74
CA ALA A 30 -11.66 -4.62 -0.46
C ALA A 30 -10.89 -5.83 0.11
N GLY A 31 -10.48 -6.77 -0.75
CA GLY A 31 -9.61 -7.88 -0.36
C GLY A 31 -8.20 -7.43 -0.01
N LEU A 32 -7.67 -6.42 -0.71
CA LEU A 32 -6.38 -5.81 -0.40
C LEU A 32 -6.40 -5.17 0.99
N GLN A 33 -7.43 -4.37 1.30
CA GLN A 33 -7.63 -3.81 2.64
C GLN A 33 -7.63 -4.90 3.70
N ARG A 34 -8.46 -5.95 3.55
CA ARG A 34 -8.52 -7.06 4.52
C ARG A 34 -7.17 -7.73 4.71
N LEU A 35 -6.43 -7.96 3.62
CA LEU A 35 -5.10 -8.58 3.67
C LEU A 35 -4.11 -7.71 4.44
N ILE A 36 -4.07 -6.40 4.17
CA ILE A 36 -3.17 -5.46 4.84
C ILE A 36 -3.54 -5.32 6.32
N THR A 37 -4.84 -5.19 6.63
CA THR A 37 -5.32 -5.14 8.02
C THR A 37 -4.90 -6.40 8.79
N ALA A 38 -5.09 -7.59 8.21
CA ALA A 38 -4.67 -8.84 8.83
C ALA A 38 -3.15 -8.92 9.00
N PHE A 39 -2.38 -8.40 8.03
CA PHE A 39 -0.93 -8.34 8.10
C PHE A 39 -0.46 -7.46 9.28
N PHE A 40 -0.95 -6.23 9.42
CA PHE A 40 -0.60 -5.38 10.56
C PHE A 40 -1.04 -5.96 11.91
N ALA A 41 -2.22 -6.58 11.97
CA ALA A 41 -2.70 -7.24 13.19
C ALA A 41 -1.84 -8.46 13.60
N SER A 42 -1.12 -9.07 12.66
CA SER A 42 -0.23 -10.21 12.93
C SER A 42 1.14 -9.82 13.51
N ILE A 43 1.50 -8.53 13.50
CA ILE A 43 2.81 -8.07 13.98
C ILE A 43 2.85 -8.15 15.52
N PRO A 44 3.82 -8.87 16.12
CA PRO A 44 3.89 -9.05 17.57
C PRO A 44 3.97 -7.73 18.35
N HIS A 45 3.23 -7.66 19.46
CA HIS A 45 3.17 -6.46 20.30
C HIS A 45 4.55 -5.97 20.80
N ASP A 46 5.45 -6.91 21.10
CA ASP A 46 6.77 -6.61 21.65
C ASP A 46 7.68 -5.86 20.67
N TRP A 47 7.46 -6.01 19.37
CA TRP A 47 8.21 -5.29 18.34
C TRP A 47 7.90 -3.79 18.37
N TYR A 48 6.69 -3.41 18.78
CA TYR A 48 6.30 -2.01 18.94
C TYR A 48 6.80 -1.40 20.25
N ARG A 49 6.93 -2.20 21.33
CA ARG A 49 7.44 -1.71 22.62
C ARG A 49 8.94 -1.45 22.58
N ASN A 50 9.69 -2.31 21.89
CA ASN A 50 11.15 -2.23 21.83
C ASN A 50 11.68 -1.33 20.71
N ASN A 51 10.81 -0.70 19.91
CA ASN A 51 11.22 0.14 18.79
C ASN A 51 10.60 1.55 18.83
N PRO A 52 11.36 2.57 19.28
CA PRO A 52 10.91 3.97 19.28
C PRO A 52 10.45 4.48 17.92
N ILE A 53 10.93 3.89 16.81
CA ILE A 53 10.57 4.31 15.45
C ILE A 53 9.10 3.99 15.11
N ALA A 54 8.49 3.03 15.80
CA ALA A 54 7.09 2.64 15.59
C ALA A 54 6.08 3.75 15.95
N ARG A 55 6.57 4.87 16.49
CA ARG A 55 5.78 6.08 16.75
C ARG A 55 5.59 6.97 15.52
N TYR A 56 6.34 6.72 14.45
CA TYR A 56 6.34 7.55 13.24
C TYR A 56 5.64 6.84 12.08
N GLU A 57 5.01 7.62 11.22
CA GLU A 57 4.38 7.16 9.99
C GLU A 57 5.31 6.34 9.09
N GLY A 58 6.58 6.76 9.01
CA GLY A 58 7.61 6.07 8.22
C GLY A 58 7.82 4.60 8.59
N TYR A 59 7.56 4.19 9.86
CA TYR A 59 7.60 2.78 10.23
C TYR A 59 6.50 1.97 9.52
N TYR A 60 5.27 2.46 9.57
CA TYR A 60 4.13 1.78 8.96
C TYR A 60 4.27 1.74 7.44
N ALA A 61 4.69 2.85 6.83
CA ALA A 61 4.98 2.92 5.40
C ALA A 61 6.09 1.92 5.01
N SER A 62 7.16 1.78 5.82
CA SER A 62 8.24 0.83 5.56
C SER A 62 7.80 -0.63 5.65
N VAL A 63 6.97 -0.96 6.65
CA VAL A 63 6.39 -2.31 6.81
C VAL A 63 5.49 -2.64 5.62
N PHE A 64 4.62 -1.71 5.22
CA PHE A 64 3.79 -1.86 4.03
C PHE A 64 4.63 -2.06 2.76
N TYR A 65 5.62 -1.19 2.56
CA TYR A 65 6.56 -1.27 1.43
C TYR A 65 7.23 -2.64 1.35
N SER A 66 7.75 -3.16 2.47
CA SER A 66 8.44 -4.45 2.50
C SER A 66 7.54 -5.60 1.99
N HIS A 67 6.24 -5.52 2.24
CA HIS A 67 5.27 -6.52 1.79
C HIS A 67 5.08 -6.50 0.26
N PHE A 68 5.05 -5.32 -0.34
CA PHE A 68 4.96 -5.16 -1.80
C PHE A 68 6.30 -5.44 -2.48
N ALA A 69 7.42 -5.06 -1.87
CA ALA A 69 8.75 -5.29 -2.42
C ALA A 69 9.06 -6.79 -2.56
N ALA A 70 8.50 -7.63 -1.68
CA ALA A 70 8.63 -9.09 -1.75
C ALA A 70 8.03 -9.70 -3.04
N LEU A 71 7.18 -8.95 -3.78
CA LEU A 71 6.64 -9.36 -5.07
C LEU A 71 7.53 -8.98 -6.28
N GLY A 72 8.59 -8.19 -6.08
CA GLY A 72 9.43 -7.70 -7.18
C GLY A 72 8.72 -6.74 -8.13
N LEU A 73 7.71 -5.99 -7.65
CA LEU A 73 6.97 -5.01 -8.45
C LEU A 73 7.82 -3.76 -8.76
N ASP A 74 7.46 -3.01 -9.81
CA ASP A 74 7.99 -1.66 -10.04
C ASP A 74 7.36 -0.72 -9.00
N ILE A 75 8.15 -0.41 -7.96
CA ILE A 75 7.77 0.42 -6.83
C ILE A 75 8.64 1.67 -6.82
N ARG A 76 8.01 2.83 -6.68
CA ARG A 76 8.67 4.13 -6.53
C ARG A 76 8.26 4.73 -5.20
N LEU A 77 9.21 4.76 -4.26
CA LEU A 77 9.03 5.41 -2.97
C LEU A 77 9.37 6.89 -3.07
N GLU A 78 8.71 7.71 -2.24
CA GLU A 78 9.07 9.12 -2.09
C GLU A 78 9.09 9.84 -3.45
N ASP A 79 8.12 9.51 -4.30
CA ASP A 79 8.11 9.85 -5.71
C ASP A 79 7.76 11.32 -5.92
N ALA A 80 8.79 12.13 -6.15
CA ALA A 80 8.68 13.59 -6.19
C ALA A 80 7.85 14.09 -7.39
N THR A 81 7.10 15.16 -7.15
CA THR A 81 6.32 15.92 -8.13
C THR A 81 6.58 17.41 -7.93
N ASN A 82 6.14 18.25 -8.86
CA ASN A 82 6.15 19.70 -8.67
C ASN A 82 5.14 20.20 -7.60
N LYS A 83 4.24 19.33 -7.10
CA LYS A 83 3.20 19.66 -6.13
C LYS A 83 3.42 19.07 -4.74
N GLY A 84 4.48 18.28 -4.57
CA GLY A 84 4.77 17.53 -3.35
C GLY A 84 5.37 16.18 -3.69
N ARG A 85 5.21 15.22 -2.81
CA ARG A 85 5.77 13.87 -2.92
C ARG A 85 4.68 12.84 -2.69
N ILE A 86 4.65 11.82 -3.52
CA ILE A 86 3.78 10.65 -3.35
C ILE A 86 4.55 9.66 -2.46
N ASP A 87 3.92 9.13 -1.42
CA ASP A 87 4.62 8.19 -0.52
C ASP A 87 5.06 6.94 -1.27
N MET A 88 4.17 6.35 -2.06
CA MET A 88 4.47 5.16 -2.84
C MET A 88 3.63 5.07 -4.11
N ALA A 89 4.28 4.82 -5.24
CA ALA A 89 3.64 4.44 -6.49
C ALA A 89 4.02 3.00 -6.86
N VAL A 90 3.05 2.23 -7.36
CA VAL A 90 3.25 0.86 -7.87
C VAL A 90 2.75 0.80 -9.31
N LEU A 91 3.59 0.34 -10.22
CA LEU A 91 3.23 0.11 -11.61
C LEU A 91 3.14 -1.39 -11.83
N PHE A 92 1.94 -1.87 -12.13
CA PHE A 92 1.70 -3.30 -12.23
C PHE A 92 0.49 -3.60 -13.09
N ASN A 93 0.60 -4.62 -13.94
CA ASN A 93 -0.51 -5.12 -14.76
C ASN A 93 -1.22 -4.06 -15.63
N GLY A 94 -0.46 -3.10 -16.16
CA GLY A 94 -1.04 -1.98 -16.92
C GLY A 94 -1.89 -1.03 -16.07
N GLN A 95 -1.67 -1.00 -14.76
CA GLN A 95 -2.31 -0.12 -13.79
C GLN A 95 -1.26 0.66 -13.02
N VAL A 96 -1.66 1.83 -12.54
CA VAL A 96 -0.88 2.65 -11.61
C VAL A 96 -1.61 2.72 -10.29
N TYR A 97 -0.95 2.36 -9.19
CA TYR A 97 -1.49 2.48 -7.84
C TYR A 97 -0.69 3.55 -7.09
N LEU A 98 -1.34 4.63 -6.66
CA LEU A 98 -0.73 5.70 -5.88
C LEU A 98 -1.23 5.61 -4.45
N PHE A 99 -0.33 5.33 -3.52
CA PHE A 99 -0.61 5.22 -2.10
C PHE A 99 -0.17 6.48 -1.37
N GLU A 100 -1.01 6.92 -0.44
CA GLU A 100 -0.67 7.91 0.59
C GLU A 100 -0.98 7.30 1.97
N PHE A 101 -0.05 7.43 2.91
CA PHE A 101 -0.22 6.91 4.25
C PHE A 101 -0.45 8.04 5.24
N LYS A 102 -1.33 7.83 6.21
CA LYS A 102 -1.45 8.71 7.38
C LYS A 102 -1.61 7.94 8.66
N VAL A 103 -1.06 8.50 9.73
CA VAL A 103 -1.33 8.05 11.09
C VAL A 103 -2.36 8.97 11.74
N VAL A 104 -3.52 8.44 12.13
CA VAL A 104 -4.69 9.25 12.56
C VAL A 104 -4.43 10.07 13.83
N GLU A 105 -3.54 9.60 14.71
CA GLU A 105 -3.17 10.35 15.91
C GLU A 105 -2.18 11.50 15.61
N LEU A 106 -1.67 11.61 14.38
CA LEU A 106 -0.84 12.71 13.92
C LEU A 106 -1.63 13.67 13.02
N VAL A 107 -2.65 13.17 12.33
CA VAL A 107 -3.47 13.91 11.37
C VAL A 107 -4.89 13.35 11.39
N PRO A 108 -5.96 14.16 11.46
CA PRO A 108 -7.34 13.63 11.48
C PRO A 108 -7.69 12.74 10.28
N GLU A 109 -8.61 11.80 10.49
CA GLU A 109 -9.12 10.83 9.50
C GLU A 109 -9.69 11.44 8.20
N GLY A 110 -9.72 10.64 7.14
CA GLY A 110 -10.21 10.96 5.79
C GLY A 110 -9.31 11.89 4.98
N LYS A 111 -8.03 12.03 5.35
CA LYS A 111 -7.11 13.00 4.73
C LYS A 111 -6.06 12.38 3.81
N ALA A 112 -5.88 11.06 3.80
CA ALA A 112 -4.89 10.43 2.92
C ALA A 112 -5.33 10.50 1.45
N LEU A 113 -6.53 10.01 1.13
CA LEU A 113 -7.06 10.07 -0.24
C LEU A 113 -7.27 11.52 -0.72
N GLN A 114 -7.73 12.40 0.18
CA GLN A 114 -7.93 13.81 -0.15
C GLN A 114 -6.62 14.48 -0.57
N GLN A 115 -5.50 14.14 0.07
CA GLN A 115 -4.19 14.67 -0.30
C GLN A 115 -3.77 14.25 -1.72
N LEU A 116 -3.98 12.98 -2.10
CA LEU A 116 -3.73 12.50 -3.46
C LEU A 116 -4.53 13.31 -4.51
N ARG A 117 -5.79 13.62 -4.20
CA ARG A 117 -6.70 14.41 -5.05
C ARG A 117 -6.27 15.88 -5.13
N ASP A 118 -6.10 16.54 -3.99
CA ASP A 118 -5.78 17.98 -3.91
C ASP A 118 -4.45 18.31 -4.57
N ARG A 119 -3.48 17.40 -4.48
CA ARG A 119 -2.16 17.56 -5.10
C ARG A 119 -2.13 17.16 -6.58
N ALA A 120 -3.22 16.60 -7.09
CA ALA A 120 -3.35 16.12 -8.46
C ALA A 120 -2.22 15.17 -8.87
N TYR A 121 -1.82 14.27 -7.97
CA TYR A 121 -0.66 13.39 -8.21
C TYR A 121 -0.86 12.40 -9.36
N ALA A 122 -2.11 12.08 -9.72
CA ALA A 122 -2.44 11.30 -10.91
C ALA A 122 -1.87 11.92 -12.20
N ASP A 123 -1.73 13.25 -12.27
CA ASP A 123 -1.30 14.00 -13.46
C ASP A 123 0.07 13.52 -13.98
N LYS A 124 0.99 13.18 -13.06
CA LYS A 124 2.30 12.64 -13.39
C LYS A 124 2.24 11.35 -14.22
N TYR A 125 1.19 10.56 -14.03
CA TYR A 125 1.03 9.24 -14.63
C TYR A 125 0.06 9.22 -15.81
N ARG A 126 -0.72 10.29 -16.06
CA ARG A 126 -1.75 10.33 -17.11
C ARG A 126 -1.24 10.03 -18.52
N ALA A 127 -0.02 10.47 -18.86
CA ALA A 127 0.55 10.24 -20.19
C ALA A 127 0.75 8.75 -20.53
N ARG A 128 0.69 7.86 -19.53
CA ARG A 128 0.80 6.40 -19.71
C ARG A 128 -0.47 5.78 -20.30
N GLY A 129 -1.62 6.47 -20.22
CA GLY A 129 -2.89 5.94 -20.70
C GLY A 129 -3.46 4.75 -19.89
N GLU A 130 -2.84 4.43 -18.77
CA GLU A 130 -3.24 3.35 -17.85
C GLU A 130 -4.27 3.86 -16.83
N PRO A 131 -5.21 3.03 -16.34
CA PRO A 131 -6.01 3.38 -15.18
C PRO A 131 -5.14 3.63 -13.95
N ILE A 132 -5.54 4.62 -13.16
CA ILE A 132 -4.81 5.10 -11.98
C ILE A 132 -5.72 4.96 -10.76
N HIS A 133 -5.24 4.27 -9.74
CA HIS A 133 -5.94 4.03 -8.48
C HIS A 133 -5.26 4.85 -7.37
N LEU A 134 -5.96 5.86 -6.86
CA LEU A 134 -5.56 6.63 -5.68
C LEU A 134 -6.02 5.86 -4.44
N ILE A 135 -5.11 5.54 -3.54
CA ILE A 135 -5.37 4.70 -2.37
C ILE A 135 -4.88 5.44 -1.12
N GLY A 136 -5.82 5.95 -0.33
CA GLY A 136 -5.52 6.53 0.98
C GLY A 136 -5.54 5.44 2.04
N VAL A 137 -4.44 5.26 2.77
CA VAL A 137 -4.33 4.28 3.86
C VAL A 137 -4.13 5.01 5.17
N GLU A 138 -5.07 4.84 6.10
CA GLU A 138 -5.02 5.46 7.41
C GLU A 138 -4.81 4.40 8.49
N LEU A 139 -3.83 4.65 9.34
CA LEU A 139 -3.35 3.74 10.36
C LEU A 139 -3.51 4.40 11.73
N SER A 140 -3.80 3.59 12.74
CA SER A 140 -3.80 4.05 14.12
C SER A 140 -2.62 3.44 14.86
N ARG A 141 -1.84 4.26 15.54
CA ARG A 141 -0.78 3.81 16.45
C ARG A 141 -1.34 3.13 17.68
N GLU A 142 -2.51 3.57 18.15
CA GLU A 142 -3.15 3.03 19.34
C GLU A 142 -3.65 1.61 19.08
N SER A 143 -4.43 1.41 18.02
CA SER A 143 -4.95 0.10 17.63
C SER A 143 -3.95 -0.74 16.82
N ARG A 144 -2.87 -0.12 16.32
CA ARG A 144 -1.85 -0.73 15.43
C ARG A 144 -2.45 -1.39 14.20
N SER A 145 -3.53 -0.85 13.69
CA SER A 145 -4.29 -1.39 12.57
C SER A 145 -4.56 -0.30 11.54
N VAL A 146 -4.90 -0.74 10.34
CA VAL A 146 -5.60 0.10 9.37
C VAL A 146 -6.97 0.45 9.93
N VAL A 147 -7.28 1.74 9.96
CA VAL A 147 -8.58 2.31 10.39
C VAL A 147 -9.32 2.97 9.25
N GLY A 148 -8.61 3.35 8.17
CA GLY A 148 -9.19 3.85 6.93
C GLY A 148 -8.49 3.27 5.71
N PHE A 149 -9.26 2.94 4.68
CA PHE A 149 -8.75 2.50 3.38
C PHE A 149 -9.72 2.95 2.30
N GLU A 150 -9.38 4.04 1.62
CA GLU A 150 -10.25 4.63 0.60
C GLU A 150 -9.60 4.54 -0.76
N VAL A 151 -10.41 4.28 -1.79
CA VAL A 151 -9.95 4.15 -3.16
C VAL A 151 -10.75 5.05 -4.09
N ASP A 152 -10.04 5.78 -4.94
CA ASP A 152 -10.61 6.50 -6.07
C ASP A 152 -9.87 6.12 -7.35
N SER A 153 -10.60 5.81 -8.42
CA SER A 153 -10.01 5.36 -9.67
C SER A 153 -10.28 6.39 -10.77
N VAL A 154 -9.21 6.88 -11.40
CA VAL A 154 -9.23 7.88 -12.47
C VAL A 154 -8.53 7.34 -13.71
N GLY A 155 -8.94 7.79 -14.90
CA GLY A 155 -8.41 7.27 -16.16
C GLY A 155 -9.27 6.17 -16.79
N ALA A 156 -8.87 5.70 -17.96
CA ALA A 156 -9.82 5.16 -18.93
C ALA A 156 -10.42 3.80 -18.52
N ARG A 157 -11.74 3.81 -18.29
CA ARG A 157 -12.58 2.69 -18.74
C ARG A 157 -12.58 2.69 -20.28
N SER A 158 -11.67 1.95 -20.89
CA SER A 158 -11.78 1.59 -22.31
C SER A 158 -12.69 0.39 -22.46
N GLY A 159 -14.00 0.61 -22.31
CA GLY A 159 -15.03 -0.37 -22.66
C GLY A 159 -15.85 0.17 -23.82
N GLU A 160 -15.35 -0.05 -25.04
CA GLU A 160 -16.04 -0.16 -26.34
C GLU A 160 -15.14 0.34 -27.48
N ARG A 161 -14.44 -0.60 -28.12
CA ARG A 161 -14.07 -0.55 -29.53
C ARG A 161 -13.69 -1.96 -29.98
N HIS A 162 -14.68 -2.68 -30.48
CA HIS A 162 -14.64 -3.67 -31.59
C HIS A 162 -16.11 -3.70 -32.02
N GLY A 163 -16.51 -3.13 -33.15
CA GLY A 163 -16.02 -3.48 -34.49
C GLY A 163 -17.00 -4.50 -35.04
#